data_AF-A0A6G3RZU4-F1
#
_entry.id   AF-A0A6G3RZU4-F1
#
_cell.length_a   1.000
_cell.length_b   1.000
_cell.length_c   1.000
_cell.angle_alpha   90.00
_cell.angle_beta   90.00
_cell.angle_gamma   90.00
#
_symmetry.space_group_name_H-M   'P 1'
#
loop_
_entity.id
_entity.type
_entity.pdbx_description
1 polymer ?
#
loop_
_entity_poly.entity_id
_entity_poly.type
_entity_poly.pdbx_seq_one_letter_code
_entity_poly.pdbx_strand_id
1 'polypeptide(L)' 'DLFRAAPGQLAFGAGRHRCLGVQLARLTAGSGLQALLEALPRLAWAPGFRPAPEGLLTRAPAALHVRLH' A
#
# COMPACT_ATOMS: atom_id res chain seq x y z
N ASP A 1 6.82 -8.66 -2.70
CA ASP A 1 6.37 -9.82 -1.91
C ASP A 1 4.94 -9.58 -1.43
N LEU A 2 3.95 -9.77 -2.32
CA LEU A 2 2.55 -9.42 -2.05
C LEU A 2 1.74 -10.56 -1.43
N PHE A 3 2.26 -11.80 -1.51
CA PHE A 3 1.57 -13.02 -1.08
C PHE A 3 2.24 -13.70 0.12
N ARG A 4 3.34 -13.17 0.65
CA ARG A 4 3.94 -13.68 1.88
C ARG A 4 3.01 -13.46 3.07
N ALA A 5 2.75 -14.55 3.79
CA ALA A 5 2.16 -14.48 5.12
C ALA A 5 3.12 -13.73 6.07
N ALA A 6 2.59 -12.74 6.80
CA ALA A 6 3.34 -11.94 7.76
C ALA A 6 2.75 -12.09 9.18
N PRO A 7 2.81 -13.30 9.78
CA PRO A 7 2.38 -13.49 11.16
C PRO A 7 3.25 -12.63 12.08
N GLY A 8 2.62 -11.95 13.05
CA GLY A 8 3.33 -11.08 13.99
C GLY A 8 3.77 -9.72 13.43
N GLN A 9 3.30 -9.29 12.25
CA GLN A 9 3.61 -7.95 11.73
C GLN A 9 3.14 -6.83 12.67
N LEU A 10 3.93 -5.75 12.74
CA LEU A 10 3.74 -4.62 13.66
C LEU A 10 3.27 -3.33 12.96
N ALA A 11 2.88 -3.38 11.69
CA ALA A 11 2.41 -2.21 10.93
C ALA A 11 1.14 -1.58 11.51
N PHE A 12 0.37 -2.34 12.30
CA PHE A 12 -0.81 -1.85 13.03
C PHE A 12 -0.60 -1.79 14.55
N GLY A 13 0.65 -1.81 15.01
CA GLY A 13 0.98 -1.85 16.44
C GLY A 13 0.56 -3.16 17.14
N ALA A 14 0.68 -3.17 18.47
CA ALA A 14 0.38 -4.33 19.31
C ALA A 14 -0.19 -3.92 20.69
N GLY A 15 -0.82 -4.88 21.38
CA GLY A 15 -1.38 -4.66 22.72
C GLY A 15 -2.46 -3.59 22.77
N ARG A 16 -2.46 -2.79 23.84
CA ARG A 16 -3.46 -1.73 24.10
C ARG A 16 -3.52 -0.62 23.03
N HIS A 17 -2.45 -0.48 22.25
CA HIS A 17 -2.31 0.53 21.19
C HIS A 17 -2.44 -0.07 19.79
N ARG A 18 -2.92 -1.32 19.68
CA ARG A 18 -3.20 -1.92 18.38
C ARG A 18 -4.23 -1.07 17.64
N CYS A 19 -3.96 -0.76 16.39
CA CYS A 19 -4.77 0.11 15.56
C CYS A 19 -6.22 -0.37 15.53
N LEU A 20 -7.12 0.46 16.08
CA LEU A 20 -8.56 0.22 16.08
C LEU A 20 -9.11 0.10 14.65
N GLY A 21 -8.53 0.86 13.72
CA GLY A 21 -8.94 0.92 12.32
C GLY A 21 -8.40 -0.20 11.43
N VAL A 22 -7.70 -1.22 11.94
CA VAL A 22 -7.02 -2.23 11.10
C VAL A 22 -7.97 -2.96 10.14
N GLN A 23 -9.20 -3.26 10.55
CA GLN A 23 -10.16 -3.95 9.68
C GLN A 23 -10.63 -3.04 8.56
N LEU A 24 -10.94 -1.78 8.88
CA LEU A 24 -11.30 -0.77 7.89
C LEU A 24 -10.14 -0.54 6.91
N ALA A 25 -8.92 -0.33 7.42
CA ALA A 25 -7.74 -0.12 6.59
C ALA A 25 -7.49 -1.29 5.61
N ARG A 26 -7.69 -2.53 6.07
CA ARG A 26 -7.57 -3.72 5.21
C ARG A 26 -8.64 -3.77 4.13
N LEU A 27 -9.90 -3.50 4.49
CA LEU A 27 -11.00 -3.45 3.54
C LEU A 27 -10.78 -2.34 2.50
N THR A 28 -10.45 -1.13 2.95
CA THR A 28 -10.17 0.00 2.06
C THR A 28 -9.01 -0.27 1.13
N ALA A 29 -7.88 -0.78 1.63
CA ALA A 29 -6.73 -1.10 0.80
C ALA A 29 -7.03 -2.22 -0.20
N GLY A 30 -7.72 -3.28 0.23
CA GLY A 30 -8.12 -4.40 -0.62
C GLY A 30 -9.06 -3.96 -1.74
N SER A 31 -10.19 -3.34 -1.39
CA SER A 31 -11.18 -2.88 -2.36
C SER A 31 -10.64 -1.79 -3.28
N GLY A 32 -9.88 -0.83 -2.75
CA GLY A 32 -9.29 0.25 -3.53
C GLY A 32 -8.25 -0.25 -4.54
N LEU A 33 -7.38 -1.17 -4.12
CA LEU A 33 -6.39 -1.76 -5.03
C LEU A 33 -7.05 -2.61 -6.11
N GLN A 34 -8.06 -3.40 -5.74
CA GLN A 34 -8.83 -4.19 -6.71
C GLN A 34 -9.49 -3.28 -7.75
N ALA A 35 -10.26 -2.28 -7.33
CA ALA A 35 -10.93 -1.35 -8.24
C ALA A 35 -9.94 -0.60 -9.15
N LEU A 36 -8.79 -0.18 -8.61
CA LEU A 36 -7.74 0.49 -9.38
C LEU A 36 -7.18 -0.40 -10.50
N LEU A 37 -6.86 -1.65 -10.18
CA LEU A 37 -6.26 -2.59 -11.14
C LEU A 37 -7.28 -3.12 -12.16
N GLU A 38 -8.55 -3.23 -11.77
CA GLU A 38 -9.66 -3.53 -12.69
C GLU A 38 -9.87 -2.39 -13.70
N ALA A 39 -9.86 -1.13 -13.23
CA ALA A 39 -10.04 0.03 -14.10
C ALA A 39 -8.83 0.34 -14.99
N LEU A 40 -7.62 0.07 -14.50
CA LEU A 40 -6.35 0.40 -15.16
C LEU A 40 -5.47 -0.85 -15.32
N PRO A 41 -5.88 -1.84 -16.15
CA PRO A 41 -5.21 -3.14 -16.23
C PRO A 41 -3.77 -3.08 -16.78
N ARG A 42 -3.42 -1.98 -17.45
CA ARG A 42 -2.08 -1.73 -18.01
C ARG A 42 -1.26 -0.71 -17.20
N LEU A 43 -1.67 -0.43 -15.95
CA LEU A 43 -0.96 0.47 -15.05
C LEU A 43 0.48 0.00 -14.86
N ALA A 44 1.43 0.88 -15.15
CA ALA A 44 2.85 0.60 -14.94
C ALA A 44 3.55 1.84 -14.41
N TRP A 45 4.71 1.66 -13.76
CA TRP A 45 5.58 2.79 -13.43
C TRP A 45 5.97 3.57 -14.69
N ALA A 46 6.05 4.89 -14.54
CA ALA A 46 6.60 5.74 -15.59
C ALA A 46 8.06 5.33 -15.89
N PRO A 47 8.54 5.48 -17.13
CA PRO A 47 9.93 5.16 -17.48
C PRO A 47 10.91 5.91 -16.56
N GLY A 48 11.91 5.20 -16.04
CA GLY A 48 12.90 5.76 -15.12
C GLY A 48 12.43 5.98 -13.68
N PHE A 49 11.11 5.89 -13.38
CA PHE A 49 10.62 6.08 -12.02
C PHE A 49 10.97 4.89 -11.11
N ARG A 50 11.43 5.18 -9.89
CA ARG A 50 11.64 4.22 -8.82
C ARG A 50 11.07 4.81 -7.52
N PRO A 51 10.07 4.16 -6.88
CA PRO A 51 9.53 4.66 -5.63
C PRO A 51 10.60 4.58 -4.54
N ALA A 52 10.90 5.71 -3.91
CA ALA A 52 11.76 5.79 -2.75
C ALA A 52 10.89 6.04 -1.49
N PRO A 53 11.11 5.29 -0.39
CA PRO A 53 10.40 5.55 0.84
C PRO A 53 10.94 6.81 1.52
N GLU A 54 10.05 7.72 1.88
CA GLU A 54 10.37 8.96 2.58
C GLU A 54 9.54 9.07 3.87
N GLY A 55 9.97 9.92 4.80
CA GLY A 55 9.27 10.14 6.07
C GLY A 55 9.66 9.19 7.21
N LEU A 56 9.56 9.70 8.44
CA LEU A 56 9.88 8.98 9.68
C LEU A 56 8.65 8.29 10.28
N LEU A 57 7.53 9.01 10.41
CA LEU A 57 6.30 8.49 11.04
C LEU A 57 5.42 7.72 10.04
N THR A 58 5.26 8.26 8.85
CA THR A 58 4.57 7.60 7.73
C THR A 58 5.57 7.40 6.62
N ARG A 59 6.05 6.15 6.47
CA ARG A 59 7.09 5.82 5.52
C ARG A 59 6.49 5.38 4.19
N ALA A 60 6.46 6.29 3.22
CA ALA A 60 5.89 6.06 1.89
C ALA A 60 6.55 6.99 0.84
N PRO A 61 6.45 6.67 -0.46
CA PRO A 61 6.79 7.63 -1.51
C PRO A 61 5.86 8.84 -1.47
N ALA A 62 6.39 10.04 -1.71
CA ALA A 62 5.59 11.26 -1.79
C ALA A 62 4.63 11.26 -3.01
N ALA A 63 5.01 10.58 -4.09
CA ALA A 63 4.20 10.38 -5.28
C ALA A 63 4.52 9.03 -5.94
N LEU A 64 3.58 8.53 -6.75
CA LEU A 64 3.76 7.37 -7.59
C LEU A 64 3.56 7.77 -9.06
N HIS A 65 4.65 7.94 -9.80
CA HIS A 65 4.56 8.27 -11.22
C HIS A 65 4.28 7.01 -12.05
N VAL A 66 3.16 7.04 -12.74
CA VAL A 66 2.64 5.92 -13.52
C VAL A 66 2.36 6.35 -14.96
N ARG A 67 2.32 5.37 -15.85
CA ARG A 67 1.82 5.49 -17.22
C ARG A 67 0.57 4.63 -17.37
N LEU A 68 -0.40 5.12 -18.12
CA LEU A 68 -1.59 4.41 -18.53
C LEU A 68 -1.41 4.09 -20.02
N HIS A 69 -1.54 2.82 -20.41
CA HIS A 69 -1.55 2.41 -21.83
C HIS A 69 -2.96 2.19 -22.28
#